data_AF-A0A7D5RJW6-F1
#
_entry.id   AF-A0A7D5RJW6-F1
#
_cell.length_a   1.000
_cell.length_b   1.000
_cell.length_c   1.000
_cell.angle_alpha   90.00
_cell.angle_beta   90.00
_cell.angle_gamma   90.00
#
_symmetry.space_group_name_H-M   'P 1'
#
loop_
_entity.id
_entity.type
_entity.pdbx_description
1 polymer ?
#
loop_
_entity_poly.entity_id
_entity_poly.type
_entity_poly.pdbx_seq_one_letter_code
_entity_poly.pdbx_strand_id
1 'polypeptide(L)'
;MVREIKEDGPSDVNLSKAKAAILEKRKEMLKTNSYWNMKLIGMIYWGNNVDRFLDLNNVINKITVKDIQETARKLFDGKNEFIGIMNP
;
A
#
# COMPACT_ATOMS: atom_id res chain seq x y z
N MET A 1 5.07 16.76 -3.93
CA MET A 1 4.80 15.37 -3.51
C MET A 1 3.65 14.68 -4.28
N VAL A 2 2.36 15.01 -4.06
CA VAL A 2 1.26 14.31 -4.78
C VAL A 2 1.33 14.54 -6.29
N ARG A 3 1.64 15.76 -6.73
CA ARG A 3 1.82 16.10 -8.15
C ARG A 3 2.97 15.29 -8.79
N GLU A 4 4.14 15.27 -8.16
CA GLU A 4 5.32 14.52 -8.66
C GLU A 4 5.05 13.02 -8.77
N ILE A 5 4.37 12.40 -7.79
CA ILE A 5 4.02 10.98 -7.88
C ILE A 5 3.04 10.70 -9.03
N LYS A 6 2.14 11.64 -9.35
CA LYS A 6 1.26 11.52 -10.52
C LYS A 6 2.00 11.73 -11.84
N GLU A 7 2.92 12.68 -11.88
CA GLU A 7 3.63 13.08 -13.10
C GLU A 7 4.71 12.06 -13.45
N ASP A 8 5.58 11.72 -12.50
CA ASP A 8 6.80 10.93 -12.72
C ASP A 8 6.79 9.57 -12.03
N GLY A 9 5.89 9.37 -11.05
CA GLY A 9 5.94 8.20 -10.18
C GLY A 9 7.07 8.30 -9.14
N PRO A 10 7.22 7.29 -8.26
CA PRO A 10 8.38 7.21 -7.37
C PRO A 10 9.65 6.86 -8.16
N SER A 11 10.81 7.27 -7.67
CA SER A 11 12.07 6.70 -8.14
C SER A 11 12.16 5.21 -7.81
N ASP A 12 12.90 4.44 -8.61
CA ASP A 12 13.13 3.02 -8.36
C ASP A 12 13.73 2.75 -6.98
N VAL A 13 14.63 3.62 -6.52
CA VAL A 13 15.23 3.55 -5.18
C VAL A 13 14.17 3.71 -4.09
N ASN A 14 13.26 4.68 -4.23
CA ASN A 14 12.21 4.92 -3.25
C ASN A 14 11.18 3.77 -3.24
N LEU A 15 10.79 3.27 -4.42
CA LEU A 15 9.92 2.10 -4.53
C LEU A 15 10.57 0.87 -3.88
N SER A 16 11.84 0.61 -4.15
CA SER A 16 12.58 -0.52 -3.59
C SER A 16 12.68 -0.44 -2.06
N LYS A 17 12.97 0.74 -1.52
CA LYS A 17 12.98 0.98 -0.07
C LYS A 17 11.61 0.77 0.57
N ALA A 18 10.54 1.26 -0.06
CA ALA A 18 9.18 1.07 0.44
C ALA A 18 8.78 -0.41 0.44
N LYS A 19 9.09 -1.16 -0.62
CA LYS A 19 8.87 -2.61 -0.70
C LYS A 19 9.60 -3.33 0.45
N ALA A 20 10.89 -3.06 0.63
CA ALA A 20 11.69 -3.68 1.69
C ALA A 20 11.12 -3.38 3.09
N ALA A 21 10.73 -2.13 3.35
CA ALA A 21 10.15 -1.73 4.63
C ALA A 21 8.83 -2.46 4.95
N ILE A 22 7.96 -2.64 3.95
CA ILE A 22 6.70 -3.40 4.11
C ILE A 22 7.00 -4.86 4.45
N LEU A 23 7.90 -5.50 3.71
CA LEU A 23 8.24 -6.91 3.90
C LEU A 23 8.93 -7.14 5.25
N GLU A 24 9.80 -6.23 5.67
CA GLU A 24 10.49 -6.36 6.96
C GLU A 24 9.55 -6.15 8.14
N LYS A 25 8.69 -5.12 8.07
CA LYS A 25 7.65 -4.92 9.08
C LYS A 25 6.74 -6.15 9.19
N ARG A 26 6.43 -6.81 8.07
CA ARG A 26 5.59 -8.01 8.08
C ARG A 26 6.20 -9.14 8.92
N LYS A 27 7.54 -9.34 8.89
CA LYS A 27 8.18 -10.39 9.69
C LYS A 27 7.88 -10.25 11.18
N GLU A 28 7.87 -9.03 11.68
CA GLU A 28 7.50 -8.75 13.07
C GLU A 28 5.99 -8.89 13.30
N MET A 29 5.16 -8.38 12.39
CA MET A 29 3.71 -8.49 12.52
C MET A 29 3.22 -9.95 12.56
N LEU A 30 3.87 -10.85 11.83
CA LEU A 30 3.56 -12.29 11.83
C LEU A 30 3.77 -12.96 13.21
N LYS A 31 4.48 -12.32 14.13
CA LYS A 31 4.65 -12.81 15.52
C LYS A 31 3.50 -12.39 16.44
N THR A 32 2.53 -11.60 15.96
CA THR A 32 1.51 -10.96 16.81
C THR A 32 0.11 -11.51 16.56
N ASN A 33 -0.59 -11.91 17.62
CA ASN A 33 -1.97 -12.43 17.52
C ASN A 33 -2.96 -11.40 16.97
N SER A 34 -2.77 -10.12 17.27
CA SER A 34 -3.61 -9.04 16.75
C SER A 34 -3.55 -8.95 15.22
N TYR A 35 -2.36 -9.13 14.63
CA TYR A 35 -2.20 -9.15 13.18
C TYR A 35 -2.90 -10.33 12.54
N TRP A 36 -2.73 -11.53 13.11
CA TRP A 36 -3.43 -12.74 12.63
C TRP A 36 -4.94 -12.56 12.70
N ASN A 37 -5.47 -12.09 13.83
CA ASN A 37 -6.91 -11.87 13.99
C ASN A 37 -7.45 -10.89 12.96
N MET A 38 -6.78 -9.74 12.76
CA MET A 38 -7.15 -8.76 11.74
C MET A 38 -7.17 -9.37 10.32
N LYS A 39 -6.17 -10.20 9.98
CA LYS A 39 -6.08 -10.83 8.66
C LYS A 39 -7.14 -11.91 8.45
N LEU A 40 -7.37 -12.77 9.45
CA LEU A 40 -8.40 -13.80 9.41
C LEU A 40 -9.81 -13.21 9.28
N ILE A 41 -10.13 -12.18 10.08
CA ILE A 41 -11.41 -11.47 9.96
C ILE A 41 -11.56 -10.88 8.55
N GLY A 42 -10.50 -10.26 8.04
CA GLY A 42 -10.41 -9.75 6.67
C GLY A 42 -10.80 -10.78 5.61
N MET A 43 -10.25 -12.00 5.70
CA MET A 43 -10.48 -13.05 4.72
C MET A 43 -11.85 -13.70 4.87
N ILE A 44 -12.24 -14.03 6.10
CA ILE A 44 -13.46 -14.79 6.40
C ILE A 44 -14.71 -13.95 6.16
N TYR A 45 -14.71 -12.69 6.62
CA TYR A 45 -15.92 -11.86 6.63
C TYR A 45 -15.98 -10.82 5.51
N TRP A 46 -14.82 -10.31 5.07
CA TRP A 46 -14.76 -9.20 4.11
C TRP A 46 -14.30 -9.62 2.71
N GLY A 47 -14.06 -10.93 2.51
CA GLY A 47 -13.64 -11.47 1.21
C GLY A 47 -12.27 -10.97 0.75
N ASN A 48 -11.40 -10.55 1.68
CA ASN A 48 -10.04 -10.16 1.32
C ASN A 48 -9.32 -11.34 0.66
N ASN A 49 -8.71 -11.08 -0.49
CA ASN A 49 -7.97 -12.10 -1.22
C ASN A 49 -6.86 -12.72 -0.34
N VAL A 50 -6.92 -14.05 -0.18
CA VAL A 50 -6.03 -14.84 0.67
C VAL A 50 -4.59 -14.81 0.14
N ASP A 51 -4.39 -14.81 -1.17
CA ASP A 51 -3.05 -14.74 -1.81
C ASP A 51 -2.35 -13.43 -1.47
N ARG A 52 -3.08 -12.32 -1.29
CA ARG A 52 -2.49 -11.04 -0.84
C ARG A 52 -1.96 -11.12 0.59
N PHE A 53 -2.33 -12.14 1.35
CA PHE A 53 -1.69 -12.46 2.61
C PHE A 53 -0.63 -13.55 2.43
N LEU A 54 -0.99 -14.75 1.98
CA LEU A 54 -0.05 -15.87 1.92
C LEU A 54 1.17 -15.56 1.05
N ASP A 55 0.99 -14.88 -0.07
CA ASP A 55 2.02 -14.59 -1.07
C ASP A 55 2.35 -13.09 -1.20
N LEU A 56 2.32 -12.35 -0.08
CA LEU A 56 2.59 -10.90 -0.11
C LEU A 56 3.95 -10.56 -0.75
N ASN A 57 4.97 -11.42 -0.61
CA ASN A 57 6.29 -11.17 -1.21
C ASN A 57 6.18 -11.03 -2.73
N ASN A 58 5.54 -11.98 -3.41
CA ASN A 58 5.36 -11.89 -4.85
C ASN A 58 4.43 -10.74 -5.24
N VAL A 59 3.35 -10.51 -4.47
CA VAL A 59 2.44 -9.39 -4.71
C VAL A 59 3.18 -8.05 -4.65
N ILE A 60 4.02 -7.83 -3.65
CA ILE A 60 4.79 -6.59 -3.48
C ILE A 60 5.89 -6.47 -4.54
N ASN A 61 6.58 -7.56 -4.85
CA ASN A 61 7.67 -7.53 -5.83
C ASN A 61 7.18 -7.21 -7.25
N LYS A 62 5.97 -7.63 -7.61
CA LYS A 62 5.33 -7.34 -8.92
C LYS A 62 4.96 -5.87 -9.12
N ILE A 63 4.85 -5.07 -8.06
CA ILE A 63 4.47 -3.65 -8.17
C ILE A 63 5.57 -2.85 -8.88
N THR A 64 5.22 -2.12 -9.93
CA THR A 64 6.13 -1.28 -10.70
C THR A 64 5.95 0.21 -10.39
N VAL A 65 6.90 1.04 -10.81
CA VAL A 65 6.77 2.52 -10.74
C VAL A 65 5.51 2.98 -11.48
N LYS A 66 5.25 2.38 -12.65
CA LYS A 66 4.08 2.67 -13.48
C LYS A 66 2.77 2.35 -12.77
N ASP A 67 2.67 1.21 -12.08
CA ASP A 67 1.47 0.87 -11.31
C ASP A 67 1.16 1.92 -10.24
N ILE A 68 2.19 2.41 -9.54
CA ILE A 68 2.04 3.48 -8.54
C ILE A 68 1.62 4.79 -9.19
N GLN A 69 2.24 5.17 -10.31
CA GLN A 69 1.93 6.39 -11.04
C GLN A 69 0.49 6.38 -11.59
N GLU A 70 0.06 5.29 -12.21
CA GLU A 70 -1.30 5.14 -12.74
C GLU A 70 -2.33 5.14 -11.62
N THR A 71 -2.04 4.45 -10.52
CA THR A 71 -2.91 4.47 -9.33
C THR A 71 -3.01 5.88 -8.75
N ALA A 72 -1.91 6.61 -8.64
CA ALA A 72 -1.90 7.99 -8.16
C ALA A 72 -2.70 8.92 -9.07
N ARG A 73 -2.59 8.79 -10.39
CA ARG A 73 -3.39 9.55 -11.34
C ARG A 73 -4.89 9.28 -11.18
N LYS A 74 -5.26 8.03 -10.90
CA LYS A 74 -6.66 7.62 -10.70
C LYS A 74 -7.24 8.10 -9.37
N LEU A 75 -6.48 7.99 -8.28
CA LEU A 75 -6.98 8.28 -6.93
C LEU A 75 -6.86 9.75 -6.55
N PHE A 76 -5.82 10.44 -7.02
CA PHE A 76 -5.55 11.85 -6.72
C PHE A 76 -5.92 12.75 -7.90
N ASP A 77 -7.11 12.56 -8.45
CA ASP A 77 -7.64 13.30 -9.60
C ASP A 77 -8.34 14.63 -9.23
N GLY A 78 -8.43 14.93 -7.93
CA GLY A 78 -9.08 16.12 -7.38
C GLY A 78 -10.60 16.00 -7.25
N LYS A 79 -11.24 14.97 -7.83
CA LYS A 79 -12.71 14.82 -7.77
C LYS A 79 -13.19 14.31 -6.42
N ASN A 80 -12.31 13.63 -5.68
CA ASN A 80 -12.57 13.07 -4.36
C ASN A 80 -11.65 13.70 -3.29
N GLU A 81 -11.20 14.94 -3.52
CA GLU A 81 -10.33 15.66 -2.59
C GLU A 81 -11.14 16.37 -1.51
N PHE A 82 -10.76 16.16 -0.24
CA PHE A 82 -11.30 16.85 0.92
C PHE A 82 -10.14 17.43 1.72
N ILE A 83 -10.14 18.76 1.91
CA ILE A 83 -9.10 19.48 2.65
C ILE A 83 -9.75 20.12 3.88
N GLY A 84 -9.41 19.62 5.06
CA GLY A 84 -9.77 20.24 6.34
C GLY A 84 -8.60 21.07 6.87
N ILE A 85 -8.84 22.35 7.18
CA ILE A 85 -7.87 23.23 7.83
C ILE A 85 -8.44 23.60 9.18
N MET A 86 -7.73 23.22 10.25
CA MET A 86 -8.04 23.65 11.61
C MET A 86 -7.26 24.94 11.89
N ASN A 87 -7.98 26.05 12.01
CA ASN A 87 -7.42 27.31 12.45
C ASN A 87 -7.56 27.44 13.98
N PRO A 88 -6.67 28.22 14.63
CA PRO A 88 -6.72 28.46 16.08
C PRO A 88 -8.01 29.13 16.54
#